data_AF-A0A8T5USE6-F1
#
_entry.id   AF-A0A8T5USE6-F1
#
_cell.length_a   1.000
_cell.length_b   1.000
_cell.length_c   1.000
_cell.angle_alpha   90.00
_cell.angle_beta   90.00
_cell.angle_gamma   90.00
#
_symmetry.space_group_name_H-M   'P 1'
#
loop_
_entity.id
_entity.type
_entity.pdbx_description
1 polymer ?
#
loop_
_entity_poly.entity_id
_entity_poly.type
_entity_poly.pdbx_seq_one_letter_code
_entity_poly.pdbx_strand_id
1 'polypeptide(L)'
;MKKNLLIILMILIVVPLIIQSSSSAATPGISSIHKGVSHVPNKNLIVSHISVPLKGIKGCKIVVSNTIKNRGNTSYYSIWVNYYLKNIHSHAITYLGRNHSSNMAAGASKHHLTSLYISPKMNVGNYYLLTVLSTKKFVSKYNIGNNYRYTKKKIKIIGPEYIIFNSKIGGDVTRNSQIDSNIPKTDFAKTIFSQEKKGSVMLKFGDGHGPILLISAGIHGNETAANIGIMKYLEYIKDKNIHGTLYVIPFAIPLDTELNTRFYKGIDPNRIANVKGSPAWKIVHFAKNKGIKYILDIHSGGGVTPEGYLYLNPSTTGSKEDKWVSYIANVSGCTKQVQPLGTGMLRTEAYNLGINTITLEVERDNTDMSIAAETELKMIMAACKYFKFQ
;
A
#
# COMPACT_ATOMS: atom_id res chain seq x y z
N MET A 1 -49.87 -11.34 38.67
CA MET A 1 -50.37 -10.07 39.24
C MET A 1 -50.65 -9.07 38.12
N LYS A 2 -51.57 -8.10 38.30
CA LYS A 2 -51.88 -7.03 37.33
C LYS A 2 -51.21 -5.69 37.71
N LYS A 3 -50.90 -4.87 36.70
CA LYS A 3 -50.83 -3.38 36.70
C LYS A 3 -50.60 -2.96 35.24
N ASN A 4 -51.64 -2.89 34.42
CA ASN A 4 -52.58 -1.76 34.25
C ASN A 4 -51.89 -0.46 33.82
N LEU A 5 -52.05 -0.14 32.53
CA LEU A 5 -51.92 1.19 31.94
C LEU A 5 -53.16 2.02 32.32
N LEU A 6 -53.01 3.33 32.51
CA LEU A 6 -54.16 4.25 32.59
C LEU A 6 -53.88 5.54 31.82
N ILE A 7 -54.82 5.91 30.95
CA ILE A 7 -54.86 7.18 30.22
C ILE A 7 -55.85 8.08 30.94
N ILE A 8 -55.54 9.35 31.13
CA ILE A 8 -56.51 10.37 31.56
C ILE A 8 -56.50 11.51 30.54
N LEU A 9 -57.68 11.80 30.02
CA LEU A 9 -58.01 12.90 29.13
C LEU A 9 -58.63 14.02 29.98
N MET A 10 -58.31 15.28 29.69
CA MET A 10 -59.07 16.43 30.18
C MET A 10 -59.49 17.35 29.03
N ILE A 11 -60.66 17.97 29.19
CA ILE A 11 -61.44 18.60 28.14
C ILE A 11 -61.45 20.11 28.34
N LEU A 12 -61.38 20.87 27.24
CA LEU A 12 -61.59 22.33 27.24
C LEU A 12 -63.07 22.68 27.39
N ILE A 13 -63.38 23.66 28.23
CA ILE A 13 -64.64 24.44 28.17
C ILE A 13 -64.29 25.94 28.29
N VAL A 14 -65.01 26.75 27.51
CA VAL A 14 -65.00 28.23 27.42
C VAL A 14 -66.49 28.63 27.66
N VAL A 15 -66.97 29.81 28.09
CA VAL A 15 -66.87 31.19 27.54
C VAL A 15 -67.18 32.27 28.67
N PRO A 16 -67.68 33.54 28.49
CA PRO A 16 -67.03 34.70 29.15
C PRO A 16 -67.94 35.69 29.92
N LEU A 17 -67.35 36.79 30.44
CA LEU A 17 -67.84 38.21 30.52
C LEU A 17 -66.71 39.05 31.17
N ILE A 18 -66.13 40.14 30.64
CA ILE A 18 -66.62 41.44 30.09
C ILE A 18 -67.06 42.45 31.18
N ILE A 19 -66.35 43.59 31.26
CA ILE A 19 -66.82 44.97 31.53
C ILE A 19 -65.66 45.97 31.26
N GLN A 20 -65.97 47.25 31.02
CA GLN A 20 -65.04 48.33 30.59
C GLN A 20 -65.35 49.65 31.37
N SER A 21 -64.53 50.71 31.37
CA SER A 21 -63.32 51.05 30.60
C SER A 21 -62.17 51.54 31.53
N SER A 22 -61.37 52.63 31.40
CA SER A 22 -61.37 53.85 30.55
C SER A 22 -59.94 54.33 30.16
N SER A 23 -59.61 55.59 30.43
CA SER A 23 -58.40 56.38 30.13
C SER A 23 -57.40 56.38 31.30
N SER A 24 -56.09 56.66 31.16
CA SER A 24 -55.51 57.79 30.40
C SER A 24 -54.01 57.68 30.07
N ALA A 25 -53.57 58.52 29.13
CA ALA A 25 -52.19 58.97 28.86
C ALA A 25 -51.14 57.92 28.44
N ALA A 26 -50.54 58.13 27.26
CA ALA A 26 -49.45 57.31 26.74
C ALA A 26 -48.07 57.87 27.11
N THR A 27 -47.10 56.98 27.37
CA THR A 27 -45.66 57.26 27.31
C THR A 27 -44.99 56.28 26.35
N PRO A 28 -43.89 56.65 25.66
CA PRO A 28 -43.32 55.80 24.62
C PRO A 28 -42.71 54.51 25.19
N GLY A 29 -43.26 53.35 24.82
CA GLY A 29 -42.70 52.07 25.21
C GLY A 29 -41.33 51.85 24.57
N ILE A 30 -40.29 51.69 25.39
CA ILE A 30 -38.97 51.24 24.92
C ILE A 30 -39.14 49.82 24.39
N SER A 31 -39.09 49.66 23.07
CA SER A 31 -39.16 48.35 22.43
C SER A 31 -37.90 47.56 22.74
N SER A 32 -37.99 46.63 23.70
CA SER A 32 -36.92 45.70 24.03
C SER A 32 -36.69 44.75 22.86
N ILE A 33 -35.82 45.14 21.93
CA ILE A 33 -35.46 44.32 20.76
C ILE A 33 -34.77 43.05 21.27
N HIS A 34 -35.54 41.97 21.38
CA HIS A 34 -35.02 40.61 21.58
C HIS A 34 -34.30 40.16 20.29
N LYS A 35 -33.12 40.75 20.03
CA LYS A 35 -32.10 40.14 19.20
C LYS A 35 -31.79 38.78 19.83
N GLY A 36 -32.17 37.70 19.15
CA GLY A 36 -31.81 36.35 19.56
C GLY A 36 -30.30 36.21 19.55
N VAL A 37 -29.66 36.43 20.70
CA VAL A 37 -28.21 36.30 20.85
C VAL A 37 -27.88 34.82 20.68
N SER A 38 -27.43 34.46 19.47
CA SER A 38 -26.89 33.15 19.18
C SER A 38 -25.72 32.90 20.13
N HIS A 39 -25.95 32.08 21.16
CA HIS A 39 -25.00 31.87 22.25
C HIS A 39 -23.84 31.00 21.75
N VAL A 40 -22.89 31.64 21.06
CA VAL A 40 -21.67 31.04 20.57
C VAL A 40 -20.89 30.47 21.76
N PRO A 41 -20.70 29.14 21.87
CA PRO A 41 -20.03 28.56 23.03
C PRO A 41 -18.60 29.08 23.16
N ASN A 42 -18.22 29.48 24.38
CA ASN A 42 -16.89 30.02 24.71
C ASN A 42 -15.74 29.21 24.11
N LYS A 43 -15.89 27.88 24.06
CA LYS A 43 -14.95 26.93 23.44
C LYS A 43 -15.66 26.11 22.37
N ASN A 44 -15.33 26.36 21.10
CA ASN A 44 -15.94 25.70 19.93
C ASN A 44 -14.89 25.57 18.80
N LEU A 45 -14.36 24.36 18.58
CA LEU A 45 -13.39 24.06 17.51
C LEU A 45 -14.02 23.15 16.47
N ILE A 46 -13.86 23.48 15.18
CA ILE A 46 -14.34 22.66 14.06
C ILE A 46 -13.26 22.42 13.01
N VAL A 47 -13.45 21.35 12.22
CA VAL A 47 -12.72 21.12 10.96
C VAL A 47 -13.52 21.76 9.82
N SER A 48 -13.23 23.02 9.49
CA SER A 48 -13.95 23.81 8.49
C SER A 48 -13.71 23.38 7.04
N HIS A 49 -12.59 22.70 6.75
CA HIS A 49 -12.35 22.00 5.47
C HIS A 49 -11.52 20.72 5.68
N ILE A 50 -11.67 19.71 4.82
CA ILE A 50 -10.85 18.48 4.83
C ILE A 50 -10.80 17.86 3.41
N SER A 51 -9.61 17.45 2.98
CA SER A 51 -9.33 16.82 1.68
C SER A 51 -8.37 15.63 1.81
N VAL A 52 -8.46 14.69 0.87
CA VAL A 52 -7.68 13.46 0.80
C VAL A 52 -7.45 13.09 -0.68
N PRO A 53 -6.29 12.54 -1.09
CA PRO A 53 -6.08 12.02 -2.44
C PRO A 53 -6.99 10.83 -2.74
N LEU A 54 -7.22 10.56 -4.03
CA LEU A 54 -8.11 9.47 -4.50
C LEU A 54 -7.52 8.07 -4.27
N LYS A 55 -6.19 7.94 -4.30
CA LYS A 55 -5.44 6.70 -4.04
C LYS A 55 -4.51 6.88 -2.84
N GLY A 56 -4.25 5.78 -2.12
CA GLY A 56 -3.14 5.66 -1.17
C GLY A 56 -2.48 4.30 -1.33
N ILE A 57 -1.18 4.26 -1.52
CA ILE A 57 -0.43 3.01 -1.73
C ILE A 57 0.10 2.54 -0.38
N LYS A 58 -0.10 1.26 -0.06
CA LYS A 58 0.46 0.60 1.12
C LYS A 58 1.99 0.68 1.08
N GLY A 59 2.60 1.20 2.15
CA GLY A 59 4.03 1.50 2.20
C GLY A 59 4.41 2.91 1.73
N CYS A 60 3.47 3.73 1.28
CA CYS A 60 3.72 5.13 0.89
C CYS A 60 3.14 6.13 1.90
N LYS A 61 3.67 7.35 1.91
CA LYS A 61 2.97 8.50 2.50
C LYS A 61 1.90 9.04 1.56
N ILE A 62 0.83 9.58 2.13
CA ILE A 62 -0.12 10.49 1.47
C ILE A 62 0.02 11.89 2.10
N VAL A 63 -0.30 12.93 1.34
CA VAL A 63 -0.50 14.28 1.89
C VAL A 63 -2.01 14.55 1.99
N VAL A 64 -2.46 14.96 3.17
CA VAL A 64 -3.85 15.39 3.41
C VAL A 64 -3.88 16.87 3.74
N SER A 65 -4.99 17.54 3.43
CA SER A 65 -5.20 18.94 3.80
C SER A 65 -6.44 19.12 4.66
N ASN A 66 -6.39 20.07 5.59
CA ASN A 66 -7.55 20.48 6.36
C ASN A 66 -7.44 21.93 6.83
N THR A 67 -8.59 22.55 7.06
CA THR A 67 -8.68 23.84 7.74
C THR A 67 -9.39 23.61 9.07
N ILE A 68 -8.80 24.11 10.16
CA ILE A 68 -9.41 24.17 11.48
C ILE A 68 -9.89 25.60 11.74
N LYS A 69 -11.03 25.76 12.43
CA LYS A 69 -11.56 27.07 12.82
C LYS A 69 -11.95 27.05 14.30
N ASN A 70 -11.47 28.04 15.04
CA ASN A 70 -12.07 28.42 16.31
C ASN A 70 -13.33 29.22 16.01
N ARG A 71 -14.49 28.64 16.32
CA ARG A 71 -15.80 29.29 16.26
C ARG A 71 -16.22 29.85 17.62
N GLY A 72 -15.43 29.65 18.69
CA GLY A 72 -15.72 30.13 20.03
C GLY A 72 -15.12 31.50 20.32
N ASN A 73 -15.54 32.06 21.44
CA ASN A 73 -15.17 33.41 21.89
C ASN A 73 -13.87 33.44 22.72
N THR A 74 -13.27 32.28 23.03
CA THR A 74 -12.00 32.19 23.79
C THR A 74 -10.89 31.52 22.97
N SER A 75 -9.63 31.88 23.27
CA SER A 75 -8.44 31.37 22.58
C SER A 75 -8.06 29.95 22.96
N TYR A 76 -7.38 29.25 22.05
CA TYR A 76 -6.78 27.93 22.28
C TYR A 76 -5.26 27.97 22.07
N TYR A 77 -4.50 27.67 23.11
CA TYR A 77 -3.03 27.67 23.07
C TYR A 77 -2.41 26.45 22.39
N SER A 78 -3.07 25.28 22.47
CA SER A 78 -2.57 24.02 21.90
C SER A 78 -3.72 23.11 21.45
N ILE A 79 -3.64 22.65 20.20
CA ILE A 79 -4.61 21.76 19.53
C ILE A 79 -3.83 20.66 18.79
N TRP A 80 -4.20 19.42 19.03
CA TRP A 80 -3.78 18.27 18.24
C TRP A 80 -4.80 17.99 17.15
N VAL A 81 -4.33 17.93 15.91
CA VAL A 81 -5.11 17.58 14.71
C VAL A 81 -4.80 16.12 14.40
N ASN A 82 -5.70 15.21 14.80
CA ASN A 82 -5.47 13.75 14.70
C ASN A 82 -6.16 13.20 13.44
N TYR A 83 -5.51 12.29 12.73
CA TYR A 83 -6.00 11.74 11.45
C TYR A 83 -6.18 10.23 11.53
N TYR A 84 -7.31 9.76 10.99
CA TYR A 84 -7.68 8.35 10.94
C TYR A 84 -8.29 8.02 9.58
N LEU A 85 -8.16 6.78 9.11
CA LEU A 85 -8.96 6.23 8.01
C LEU A 85 -10.03 5.30 8.56
N LYS A 86 -11.30 5.57 8.24
CA LYS A 86 -12.44 4.68 8.54
C LYS A 86 -12.78 3.84 7.31
N ASN A 87 -12.70 2.51 7.43
CA ASN A 87 -13.08 1.59 6.35
C ASN A 87 -14.59 1.68 6.08
N ILE A 88 -15.01 1.72 4.80
CA ILE A 88 -16.44 1.89 4.49
C ILE A 88 -17.30 0.63 4.71
N HIS A 89 -16.70 -0.55 4.79
CA HIS A 89 -17.42 -1.82 4.97
C HIS A 89 -17.27 -2.38 6.39
N SER A 90 -16.04 -2.56 6.89
CA SER A 90 -15.82 -3.09 8.25
C SER A 90 -15.95 -2.03 9.35
N HIS A 91 -16.12 -0.75 8.97
CA HIS A 91 -16.18 0.42 9.86
C HIS A 91 -15.00 0.63 10.81
N ALA A 92 -13.97 -0.22 10.76
CA ALA A 92 -12.73 -0.11 11.52
C ALA A 92 -12.04 1.25 11.28
N ILE A 93 -11.50 1.84 12.34
CA ILE A 93 -10.85 3.16 12.34
C ILE A 93 -9.36 2.97 12.64
N THR A 94 -8.52 3.24 11.63
CA THR A 94 -7.06 3.15 11.73
C THR A 94 -6.46 4.54 11.91
N TYR A 95 -5.76 4.79 13.03
CA TYR A 95 -4.99 6.02 13.23
C TYR A 95 -3.78 6.08 12.28
N LEU A 96 -3.58 7.20 11.61
CA LEU A 96 -2.44 7.44 10.71
C LEU A 96 -1.35 8.34 11.32
N GLY A 97 -1.72 9.24 12.22
CA GLY A 97 -0.81 10.28 12.72
C GLY A 97 -1.54 11.54 13.18
N ARG A 98 -0.76 12.57 13.51
CA ARG A 98 -1.28 13.86 13.96
C ARG A 98 -0.38 15.01 13.54
N ASN A 99 -0.95 16.20 13.46
CA ASN A 99 -0.26 17.49 13.38
C ASN A 99 -0.59 18.32 14.63
N HIS A 100 0.15 19.40 14.89
CA HIS A 100 -0.08 20.32 16.00
C HIS A 100 -0.48 21.70 15.48
N SER A 101 -1.24 22.44 16.27
CA SER A 101 -1.57 23.84 16.02
C SER A 101 -1.62 24.58 17.35
N SER A 102 -0.78 25.60 17.51
CA SER A 102 -0.78 26.49 18.67
C SER A 102 -1.60 27.75 18.41
N ASN A 103 -1.87 28.52 19.46
CA ASN A 103 -2.31 29.92 19.43
C ASN A 103 -3.37 30.24 18.34
N MET A 104 -4.60 29.78 18.56
CA MET A 104 -5.78 30.16 17.80
C MET A 104 -6.67 31.10 18.62
N ALA A 105 -6.70 32.38 18.25
CA ALA A 105 -7.63 33.37 18.82
C ALA A 105 -9.10 33.03 18.52
N ALA A 106 -10.03 33.75 19.14
CA ALA A 106 -11.46 33.70 18.79
C ALA A 106 -11.67 33.96 17.28
N GLY A 107 -12.60 33.25 16.64
CA GLY A 107 -12.89 33.36 15.20
C GLY A 107 -11.79 32.88 14.23
N ALA A 108 -10.54 32.70 14.68
CA ALA A 108 -9.39 32.40 13.84
C ALA A 108 -9.50 31.04 13.12
N SER A 109 -8.85 30.94 11.95
CA SER A 109 -8.74 29.69 11.18
C SER A 109 -7.28 29.42 10.80
N LYS A 110 -6.89 28.14 10.74
CA LYS A 110 -5.56 27.71 10.30
C LYS A 110 -5.65 26.54 9.32
N HIS A 111 -4.88 26.61 8.23
CA HIS A 111 -4.75 25.53 7.26
C HIS A 111 -3.56 24.63 7.62
N HIS A 112 -3.70 23.34 7.39
CA HIS A 112 -2.65 22.34 7.62
C HIS A 112 -2.52 21.44 6.39
N LEU A 113 -1.28 21.24 5.94
CA LEU A 113 -0.87 20.10 5.11
C LEU A 113 -0.14 19.11 6.02
N THR A 114 -0.48 17.83 5.93
CA THR A 114 0.11 16.79 6.77
C THR A 114 0.46 15.56 5.94
N SER A 115 1.72 15.12 6.03
CA SER A 115 2.17 13.85 5.45
C SER A 115 1.87 12.70 6.43
N LEU A 116 1.25 11.63 5.94
CA LEU A 116 0.76 10.50 6.74
C LEU A 116 1.11 9.17 6.08
N TYR A 117 1.69 8.24 6.82
CA TYR A 117 2.14 6.94 6.28
C TYR A 117 0.99 5.90 6.24
N ILE A 118 0.77 5.29 5.08
CA ILE A 118 -0.16 4.17 4.91
C ILE A 118 0.59 2.88 5.23
N SER A 119 0.32 2.28 6.38
CA SER A 119 1.02 1.08 6.85
C SER A 119 0.90 -0.08 5.84
N PRO A 120 1.98 -0.86 5.58
CA PRO A 120 1.92 -2.05 4.73
C PRO A 120 0.95 -3.14 5.25
N LYS A 121 0.55 -3.05 6.53
CA LYS A 121 -0.47 -3.91 7.15
C LYS A 121 -1.92 -3.42 6.95
N MET A 122 -2.17 -2.32 6.25
CA MET A 122 -3.54 -1.87 5.97
C MET A 122 -4.25 -2.78 4.95
N ASN A 123 -5.52 -3.06 5.18
CA ASN A 123 -6.37 -3.74 4.20
C ASN A 123 -6.63 -2.81 3.00
N VAL A 124 -6.58 -3.36 1.79
CA VAL A 124 -7.02 -2.64 0.57
C VAL A 124 -8.52 -2.36 0.61
N GLY A 125 -8.98 -1.39 -0.18
CA GLY A 125 -10.40 -1.01 -0.27
C GLY A 125 -10.63 0.49 -0.06
N ASN A 126 -11.88 0.87 0.14
CA ASN A 126 -12.28 2.27 0.23
C ASN A 126 -12.38 2.75 1.69
N TYR A 127 -11.93 3.97 1.94
CA TYR A 127 -11.93 4.61 3.26
C TYR A 127 -12.40 6.06 3.20
N TYR A 128 -12.94 6.57 4.31
CA TYR A 128 -13.07 8.01 4.56
C TYR A 128 -11.93 8.47 5.47
N LEU A 129 -11.35 9.64 5.19
CA LEU A 129 -10.43 10.30 6.12
C LEU A 129 -11.25 11.04 7.18
N LEU A 130 -10.92 10.80 8.44
CA LEU A 130 -11.48 11.42 9.64
C LEU A 130 -10.40 12.28 10.31
N THR A 131 -10.64 13.58 10.41
CA THR A 131 -9.85 14.47 11.28
C THR A 131 -10.59 14.70 12.60
N VAL A 132 -9.90 14.64 13.73
CA VAL A 132 -10.43 14.93 15.07
C VAL A 132 -9.52 15.90 15.83
N LEU A 133 -10.11 16.97 16.36
CA LEU A 133 -9.41 18.02 17.10
C LEU A 133 -9.51 17.79 18.61
N SER A 134 -8.40 17.93 19.32
CA SER A 134 -8.32 17.76 20.78
C SER A 134 -7.29 18.69 21.39
N THR A 135 -7.58 19.28 22.55
CA THR A 135 -6.58 20.00 23.35
C THR A 135 -5.63 19.04 24.09
N LYS A 136 -6.07 17.80 24.36
CA LYS A 136 -5.26 16.72 24.95
C LYS A 136 -4.53 15.93 23.86
N LYS A 137 -3.32 15.43 24.18
CA LYS A 137 -2.43 14.63 23.30
C LYS A 137 -3.02 13.29 22.83
N PHE A 138 -4.09 12.83 23.48
CA PHE A 138 -4.88 11.65 23.17
C PHE A 138 -6.38 12.01 23.14
N VAL A 139 -7.16 11.32 22.32
CA VAL A 139 -8.61 11.56 22.16
C VAL A 139 -9.41 10.47 22.89
N SER A 140 -10.14 10.85 23.94
CA SER A 140 -11.12 9.99 24.60
C SER A 140 -12.46 10.00 23.84
N LYS A 141 -13.13 8.84 23.70
CA LYS A 141 -14.41 8.71 22.96
C LYS A 141 -15.56 9.64 23.43
N TYR A 142 -15.44 10.20 24.63
CA TYR A 142 -16.45 11.03 25.29
C TYR A 142 -16.34 12.54 24.99
N ASN A 143 -15.42 12.98 24.13
CA ASN A 143 -15.21 14.42 23.84
C ASN A 143 -15.36 14.72 22.33
N ILE A 144 -16.51 14.33 21.78
CA ILE A 144 -16.83 14.38 20.35
C ILE A 144 -18.13 15.19 20.18
N GLY A 145 -17.99 16.52 20.17
CA GLY A 145 -19.00 17.45 19.67
C GLY A 145 -18.80 17.67 18.16
N ASN A 146 -18.79 18.93 17.73
CA ASN A 146 -18.51 19.32 16.33
C ASN A 146 -17.00 19.35 15.96
N ASN A 147 -16.13 18.84 16.83
CA ASN A 147 -14.66 18.87 16.72
C ASN A 147 -14.06 17.76 15.84
N TYR A 148 -14.87 17.11 14.99
CA TYR A 148 -14.42 16.11 14.03
C TYR A 148 -15.05 16.33 12.65
N ARG A 149 -14.46 15.73 11.61
CA ARG A 149 -15.07 15.68 10.27
C ARG A 149 -14.54 14.54 9.40
N TYR A 150 -15.43 13.93 8.64
CA TYR A 150 -15.10 13.00 7.56
C TYR A 150 -14.98 13.71 6.20
N THR A 151 -14.14 13.21 5.29
CA THR A 151 -14.13 13.64 3.89
C THR A 151 -15.42 13.26 3.15
N LYS A 152 -15.86 14.11 2.21
CA LYS A 152 -16.94 13.73 1.28
C LYS A 152 -16.47 12.67 0.25
N LYS A 153 -15.24 12.85 -0.27
CA LYS A 153 -14.59 11.89 -1.17
C LYS A 153 -14.00 10.71 -0.38
N LYS A 154 -13.99 9.54 -1.00
CA LYS A 154 -13.32 8.32 -0.51
C LYS A 154 -11.87 8.30 -1.02
N ILE A 155 -10.96 7.69 -0.25
CA ILE A 155 -9.63 7.26 -0.72
C ILE A 155 -9.65 5.74 -0.93
N LYS A 156 -9.14 5.26 -2.07
CA LYS A 156 -8.90 3.83 -2.31
C LYS A 156 -7.48 3.46 -1.86
N ILE A 157 -7.37 2.63 -0.84
CA ILE A 157 -6.10 2.03 -0.42
C ILE A 157 -5.81 0.81 -1.30
N ILE A 158 -4.61 0.79 -1.87
CA ILE A 158 -4.14 -0.17 -2.88
C ILE A 158 -2.65 -0.52 -2.65
N GLY A 159 -2.06 -1.33 -3.53
CA GLY A 159 -0.70 -1.86 -3.38
C GLY A 159 -0.70 -3.25 -2.73
N PRO A 160 0.49 -3.86 -2.61
CA PRO A 160 0.62 -5.29 -2.33
C PRO A 160 0.32 -5.68 -0.88
N GLU A 161 0.07 -6.97 -0.68
CA GLU A 161 0.30 -7.65 0.60
C GLU A 161 1.81 -7.91 0.74
N TYR A 162 2.39 -7.59 1.91
CA TYR A 162 3.80 -7.77 2.21
C TYR A 162 3.97 -8.98 3.14
N ILE A 163 4.64 -10.02 2.66
CA ILE A 163 4.80 -11.30 3.37
C ILE A 163 6.29 -11.49 3.67
N ILE A 164 6.69 -11.71 4.93
CA ILE A 164 8.05 -12.16 5.23
C ILE A 164 8.13 -13.65 4.85
N PHE A 165 8.72 -13.91 3.68
CA PHE A 165 8.74 -15.23 3.05
C PHE A 165 9.77 -16.16 3.67
N ASN A 166 10.95 -15.62 4.05
CA ASN A 166 11.97 -16.40 4.74
C ASN A 166 12.76 -15.55 5.74
N SER A 167 12.33 -15.56 7.00
CA SER A 167 12.93 -14.79 8.11
C SER A 167 14.37 -15.16 8.47
N LYS A 168 14.92 -16.25 7.92
CA LYS A 168 16.28 -16.75 8.25
C LYS A 168 17.39 -16.20 7.35
N ILE A 169 17.09 -15.29 6.41
CA ILE A 169 18.02 -14.78 5.39
C ILE A 169 17.85 -13.27 5.14
N GLY A 170 17.43 -12.52 6.16
CA GLY A 170 17.24 -11.07 6.06
C GLY A 170 18.56 -10.32 5.94
N GLY A 171 18.51 -9.16 5.28
CA GLY A 171 19.69 -8.35 5.00
C GLY A 171 19.35 -6.90 4.62
N ASP A 172 20.33 -6.02 4.79
CA ASP A 172 20.29 -4.61 4.46
C ASP A 172 20.77 -4.37 3.03
N VAL A 173 19.91 -4.68 2.06
CA VAL A 173 20.24 -4.64 0.61
C VAL A 173 20.76 -3.27 0.13
N THR A 174 20.51 -2.19 0.86
CA THR A 174 21.05 -0.84 0.60
C THR A 174 22.52 -0.65 1.01
N ARG A 175 23.18 -1.66 1.56
CA ARG A 175 24.65 -1.69 1.74
C ARG A 175 25.40 -2.15 0.49
N ASN A 176 24.72 -2.83 -0.44
CA ASN A 176 25.26 -3.12 -1.77
C ASN A 176 25.25 -1.83 -2.60
N SER A 177 26.42 -1.36 -3.01
CA SER A 177 26.58 -0.07 -3.71
C SER A 177 25.98 -0.06 -5.11
N GLN A 178 25.93 -1.21 -5.80
CA GLN A 178 25.31 -1.33 -7.13
C GLN A 178 23.78 -1.23 -7.01
N ILE A 179 23.19 -1.88 -5.98
CA ILE A 179 21.79 -1.71 -5.62
C ILE A 179 21.50 -0.26 -5.21
N ASP A 180 22.25 0.28 -4.24
CA ASP A 180 21.92 1.60 -3.70
C ASP A 180 22.10 2.73 -4.73
N SER A 181 23.07 2.64 -5.65
CA SER A 181 23.23 3.66 -6.70
C SER A 181 22.09 3.68 -7.73
N ASN A 182 21.46 2.55 -8.02
CA ASN A 182 20.58 2.38 -9.18
C ASN A 182 19.10 2.13 -8.85
N ILE A 183 18.76 1.79 -7.61
CA ILE A 183 17.40 1.38 -7.23
C ILE A 183 16.50 2.59 -6.91
N PRO A 184 15.18 2.55 -7.26
CA PRO A 184 14.25 3.63 -6.94
C PRO A 184 14.22 3.99 -5.44
N LYS A 185 14.26 5.29 -5.13
CA LYS A 185 14.37 5.82 -3.75
C LYS A 185 13.03 6.23 -3.13
N THR A 186 11.90 5.71 -3.61
CA THR A 186 10.57 6.10 -3.12
C THR A 186 10.25 5.49 -1.75
N ASP A 187 9.19 5.97 -1.07
CA ASP A 187 8.69 5.36 0.16
C ASP A 187 8.29 3.88 -0.01
N PHE A 188 7.88 3.48 -1.22
CA PHE A 188 7.48 2.12 -1.54
C PHE A 188 8.69 1.16 -1.50
N ALA A 189 9.72 1.45 -2.29
CA ALA A 189 11.00 0.74 -2.25
C ALA A 189 11.63 0.75 -0.84
N LYS A 190 11.65 1.90 -0.15
CA LYS A 190 12.13 2.00 1.24
C LYS A 190 11.34 1.12 2.22
N THR A 191 10.04 0.92 2.01
CA THR A 191 9.21 -0.01 2.81
C THR A 191 9.57 -1.47 2.52
N ILE A 192 9.91 -1.82 1.27
CA ILE A 192 10.42 -3.14 0.89
C ILE A 192 11.75 -3.39 1.61
N PHE A 193 12.75 -2.53 1.45
CA PHE A 193 14.07 -2.68 2.11
C PHE A 193 13.95 -2.76 3.64
N SER A 194 13.03 -2.00 4.25
CA SER A 194 12.74 -2.07 5.69
C SER A 194 12.10 -3.40 6.15
N GLN A 195 11.52 -4.17 5.23
CA GLN A 195 11.07 -5.54 5.48
C GLN A 195 12.18 -6.56 5.19
N GLU A 196 13.01 -6.38 4.15
CA GLU A 196 14.11 -7.31 3.79
C GLU A 196 15.10 -7.53 4.95
N LYS A 197 15.34 -6.51 5.79
CA LYS A 197 16.15 -6.63 7.04
C LYS A 197 15.60 -7.65 8.06
N LYS A 198 14.42 -8.22 7.82
CA LYS A 198 13.73 -9.22 8.67
C LYS A 198 13.59 -10.58 8.00
N GLY A 199 14.09 -10.73 6.77
CA GLY A 199 13.91 -11.88 5.90
C GLY A 199 13.47 -11.49 4.50
N SER A 200 13.79 -12.34 3.52
CA SER A 200 13.29 -12.23 2.14
C SER A 200 11.79 -11.95 2.12
N VAL A 201 11.39 -10.91 1.38
CA VAL A 201 9.99 -10.47 1.27
C VAL A 201 9.37 -11.00 -0.01
N MET A 202 8.12 -11.45 0.10
CA MET A 202 7.24 -11.67 -1.04
C MET A 202 6.15 -10.59 -1.05
N LEU A 203 6.02 -9.92 -2.19
CA LEU A 203 4.97 -8.97 -2.50
C LEU A 203 3.89 -9.70 -3.28
N LYS A 204 2.63 -9.59 -2.86
CA LYS A 204 1.49 -10.19 -3.55
C LYS A 204 0.52 -9.10 -4.01
N PHE A 205 0.28 -9.06 -5.32
CA PHE A 205 -0.67 -8.20 -6.00
C PHE A 205 -1.82 -9.02 -6.58
N GLY A 206 -2.92 -8.33 -6.91
CA GLY A 206 -4.07 -8.92 -7.59
C GLY A 206 -5.36 -8.92 -6.78
N ASP A 207 -6.46 -9.22 -7.45
CA ASP A 207 -7.78 -9.47 -6.86
C ASP A 207 -7.99 -10.94 -6.46
N GLY A 208 -7.15 -11.86 -6.93
CA GLY A 208 -7.27 -13.30 -6.70
C GLY A 208 -7.90 -14.08 -7.85
N HIS A 209 -8.32 -13.41 -8.94
CA HIS A 209 -9.13 -14.01 -10.00
C HIS A 209 -8.41 -13.95 -11.35
N GLY A 210 -8.11 -15.10 -11.97
CA GLY A 210 -7.46 -15.17 -13.30
C GLY A 210 -6.04 -15.77 -13.24
N PRO A 211 -5.07 -15.26 -14.01
CA PRO A 211 -3.74 -15.86 -14.11
C PRO A 211 -2.95 -15.79 -12.79
N ILE A 212 -2.04 -16.75 -12.58
CA ILE A 212 -1.16 -16.81 -11.40
C ILE A 212 0.30 -16.97 -11.82
N LEU A 213 1.12 -15.96 -11.53
CA LEU A 213 2.56 -15.90 -11.76
C LEU A 213 3.30 -15.73 -10.43
N LEU A 214 4.45 -16.38 -10.30
CA LEU A 214 5.49 -15.99 -9.34
C LEU A 214 6.70 -15.45 -10.09
N ILE A 215 7.31 -14.40 -9.57
CA ILE A 215 8.57 -13.84 -10.03
C ILE A 215 9.60 -13.93 -8.91
N SER A 216 10.81 -14.37 -9.23
CA SER A 216 11.95 -14.56 -8.33
C SER A 216 13.17 -13.81 -8.89
N ALA A 217 13.81 -12.97 -8.08
CA ALA A 217 15.04 -12.27 -8.46
C ALA A 217 16.06 -12.29 -7.31
N GLY A 218 17.35 -12.26 -7.64
CA GLY A 218 18.42 -12.28 -6.64
C GLY A 218 18.44 -13.55 -5.80
N ILE A 219 18.31 -14.72 -6.45
CA ILE A 219 18.63 -16.01 -5.83
C ILE A 219 20.16 -16.14 -5.65
N HIS A 220 20.94 -15.50 -6.52
CA HIS A 220 22.32 -15.10 -6.26
C HIS A 220 22.34 -13.61 -5.90
N GLY A 221 23.16 -13.21 -4.92
CA GLY A 221 23.22 -11.83 -4.44
C GLY A 221 24.02 -10.87 -5.32
N ASN A 222 24.90 -11.38 -6.18
CA ASN A 222 25.76 -10.62 -7.09
C ASN A 222 25.21 -10.51 -8.52
N GLU A 223 23.89 -10.54 -8.65
CA GLU A 223 23.15 -10.45 -9.92
C GLU A 223 22.21 -9.24 -9.86
N THR A 224 22.80 -8.07 -9.57
CA THR A 224 22.08 -6.88 -9.11
C THR A 224 21.17 -6.26 -10.17
N ALA A 225 21.43 -6.49 -11.46
CA ALA A 225 20.57 -6.02 -12.54
C ALA A 225 19.16 -6.64 -12.42
N ALA A 226 19.07 -7.93 -12.10
CA ALA A 226 17.81 -8.63 -11.81
C ALA A 226 17.01 -7.95 -10.69
N ASN A 227 17.68 -7.61 -9.58
CA ASN A 227 17.07 -6.91 -8.44
C ASN A 227 16.60 -5.49 -8.80
N ILE A 228 17.38 -4.75 -9.59
CA ILE A 228 17.04 -3.36 -9.96
C ILE A 228 15.89 -3.37 -10.98
N GLY A 229 15.93 -4.22 -12.00
CA GLY A 229 14.89 -4.36 -13.02
C GLY A 229 13.52 -4.72 -12.42
N ILE A 230 13.47 -5.73 -11.54
CA ILE A 230 12.20 -6.09 -10.88
C ILE A 230 11.69 -4.99 -9.95
N MET A 231 12.58 -4.22 -9.32
CA MET A 231 12.18 -3.10 -8.45
C MET A 231 11.69 -1.88 -9.25
N LYS A 232 12.23 -1.63 -10.45
CA LYS A 232 11.65 -0.68 -11.42
C LYS A 232 10.24 -1.12 -11.86
N TYR A 233 10.05 -2.40 -12.18
CA TYR A 233 8.72 -2.95 -12.52
C TYR A 233 7.72 -2.85 -11.36
N LEU A 234 8.15 -3.15 -10.13
CA LEU A 234 7.34 -3.00 -8.92
C LEU A 234 6.90 -1.55 -8.68
N GLU A 235 7.77 -0.57 -8.93
CA GLU A 235 7.41 0.86 -8.89
C GLU A 235 6.41 1.26 -9.99
N TYR A 236 6.43 0.60 -11.16
CA TYR A 236 5.45 0.78 -12.24
C TYR A 236 4.08 0.19 -11.87
N ILE A 237 4.00 -1.00 -11.26
CA ILE A 237 2.69 -1.64 -10.96
C ILE A 237 2.04 -1.25 -9.63
N LYS A 238 2.76 -0.59 -8.70
CA LYS A 238 2.31 -0.32 -7.31
C LYS A 238 0.94 0.34 -7.16
N ASP A 239 0.46 1.07 -8.17
CA ASP A 239 -0.79 1.84 -8.15
C ASP A 239 -1.90 1.29 -9.07
N LYS A 240 -1.63 0.18 -9.77
CA LYS A 240 -2.52 -0.45 -10.76
C LYS A 240 -3.61 -1.29 -10.08
N ASN A 241 -4.66 -1.63 -10.84
CA ASN A 241 -5.61 -2.67 -10.47
C ASN A 241 -5.22 -3.94 -11.23
N ILE A 242 -4.48 -4.84 -10.60
CA ILE A 242 -4.09 -6.13 -11.20
C ILE A 242 -5.26 -7.11 -11.09
N HIS A 243 -5.63 -7.75 -12.20
CA HIS A 243 -6.61 -8.85 -12.26
C HIS A 243 -5.86 -10.17 -12.42
N GLY A 244 -5.95 -11.05 -11.43
CA GLY A 244 -5.14 -12.26 -11.28
C GLY A 244 -4.51 -12.37 -9.90
N THR A 245 -3.42 -13.13 -9.79
CA THR A 245 -2.51 -13.09 -8.63
C THR A 245 -1.07 -13.04 -9.10
N LEU A 246 -0.33 -12.03 -8.67
CA LEU A 246 1.08 -11.86 -8.97
C LEU A 246 1.88 -11.88 -7.67
N TYR A 247 2.74 -12.87 -7.50
CA TYR A 247 3.72 -12.94 -6.43
C TYR A 247 5.08 -12.47 -6.96
N VAL A 248 5.78 -11.62 -6.22
CA VAL A 248 7.13 -11.14 -6.58
C VAL A 248 8.04 -11.22 -5.36
N ILE A 249 9.18 -11.89 -5.51
CA ILE A 249 10.28 -11.91 -4.55
C ILE A 249 11.41 -11.08 -5.17
N PRO A 250 11.53 -9.78 -4.86
CA PRO A 250 12.56 -8.93 -5.48
C PRO A 250 13.98 -9.23 -4.98
N PHE A 251 14.10 -9.87 -3.81
CA PHE A 251 15.35 -10.33 -3.21
C PHE A 251 15.12 -11.71 -2.60
N ALA A 252 15.48 -12.77 -3.31
CA ALA A 252 15.32 -14.14 -2.83
C ALA A 252 16.28 -14.48 -1.68
N ILE A 253 17.49 -13.88 -1.67
CA ILE A 253 18.40 -13.93 -0.51
C ILE A 253 18.98 -12.54 -0.18
N PRO A 254 18.24 -11.69 0.59
CA PRO A 254 18.66 -10.33 0.92
C PRO A 254 20.03 -10.21 1.59
N LEU A 255 20.42 -11.18 2.42
CA LEU A 255 21.75 -11.23 3.04
C LEU A 255 22.87 -11.40 2.01
N ASP A 256 22.66 -12.26 1.02
CA ASP A 256 23.66 -12.50 -0.03
C ASP A 256 23.70 -11.30 -1.00
N THR A 257 22.57 -10.63 -1.23
CA THR A 257 22.54 -9.33 -1.95
C THR A 257 23.25 -8.22 -1.18
N GLU A 258 23.02 -8.07 0.13
CA GLU A 258 23.72 -7.13 1.01
C GLU A 258 25.25 -7.29 0.92
N LEU A 259 25.71 -8.54 0.86
CA LEU A 259 27.12 -8.92 0.80
C LEU A 259 27.67 -9.07 -0.64
N ASN A 260 26.85 -8.78 -1.65
CA ASN A 260 27.16 -8.92 -3.09
C ASN A 260 27.82 -10.27 -3.46
N THR A 261 27.26 -11.39 -2.97
CA THR A 261 27.83 -12.75 -3.13
C THR A 261 26.90 -13.70 -3.86
N ARG A 262 27.46 -14.64 -4.64
CA ARG A 262 26.71 -15.71 -5.31
C ARG A 262 26.23 -16.81 -4.36
N PHE A 263 27.00 -17.09 -3.30
CA PHE A 263 26.98 -18.38 -2.63
C PHE A 263 26.29 -18.35 -1.27
N TYR A 264 25.08 -18.93 -1.22
CA TYR A 264 24.36 -19.18 0.01
C TYR A 264 25.13 -20.17 0.89
N LYS A 265 25.79 -19.65 1.94
CA LYS A 265 26.62 -20.43 2.87
C LYS A 265 27.71 -21.27 2.17
N GLY A 266 28.29 -20.73 1.10
CA GLY A 266 29.34 -21.42 0.32
C GLY A 266 28.84 -22.42 -0.72
N ILE A 267 27.53 -22.51 -0.95
CA ILE A 267 26.92 -23.38 -1.97
C ILE A 267 26.11 -22.51 -2.95
N ASP A 268 26.11 -22.85 -4.24
CA ASP A 268 25.25 -22.18 -5.23
C ASP A 268 23.76 -22.51 -4.93
N PRO A 269 22.93 -21.52 -4.54
CA PRO A 269 21.55 -21.75 -4.15
C PRO A 269 20.67 -22.25 -5.30
N ASN A 270 21.06 -21.99 -6.55
CA ASN A 270 20.42 -22.51 -7.77
C ASN A 270 21.06 -23.83 -8.24
N ARG A 271 21.74 -24.57 -7.34
CA ARG A 271 22.11 -25.99 -7.48
C ARG A 271 21.58 -26.88 -6.34
N ILE A 272 20.75 -26.32 -5.45
CA ILE A 272 20.16 -27.00 -4.28
C ILE A 272 18.65 -26.75 -4.11
N ALA A 273 17.92 -26.45 -5.19
CA ALA A 273 16.46 -26.31 -5.19
C ALA A 273 15.72 -27.62 -4.84
N ASN A 274 16.39 -28.77 -4.94
CA ASN A 274 15.92 -30.08 -4.48
C ASN A 274 16.15 -30.29 -2.96
N VAL A 275 17.07 -29.56 -2.33
CA VAL A 275 17.40 -29.72 -0.90
C VAL A 275 16.36 -29.04 -0.02
N LYS A 276 15.60 -29.85 0.74
CA LYS A 276 14.50 -29.41 1.58
C LYS A 276 14.88 -28.25 2.51
N GLY A 277 14.26 -27.09 2.28
CA GLY A 277 14.43 -25.89 3.11
C GLY A 277 15.50 -24.90 2.64
N SER A 278 16.20 -25.19 1.53
CA SER A 278 17.05 -24.21 0.82
C SER A 278 16.20 -23.01 0.33
N PRO A 279 16.84 -21.88 -0.04
CA PRO A 279 16.12 -20.72 -0.57
C PRO A 279 15.29 -21.06 -1.82
N ALA A 280 15.90 -21.68 -2.83
CA ALA A 280 15.21 -22.08 -4.06
C ALA A 280 14.13 -23.14 -3.81
N TRP A 281 14.39 -24.14 -2.94
CA TRP A 281 13.38 -25.15 -2.58
C TRP A 281 12.11 -24.53 -2.02
N LYS A 282 12.23 -23.48 -1.18
CA LYS A 282 11.08 -22.77 -0.63
C LYS A 282 10.26 -22.08 -1.71
N ILE A 283 10.89 -21.48 -2.71
CA ILE A 283 10.21 -20.80 -3.83
C ILE A 283 9.41 -21.82 -4.64
N VAL A 284 10.06 -22.91 -5.05
CA VAL A 284 9.44 -24.01 -5.81
C VAL A 284 8.27 -24.65 -5.03
N HIS A 285 8.47 -24.98 -3.76
CA HIS A 285 7.40 -25.59 -2.96
C HIS A 285 6.29 -24.61 -2.54
N PHE A 286 6.58 -23.30 -2.41
CA PHE A 286 5.52 -22.29 -2.29
C PHE A 286 4.66 -22.26 -3.55
N ALA A 287 5.29 -22.24 -4.73
CA ALA A 287 4.59 -22.24 -6.01
C ALA A 287 3.69 -23.47 -6.17
N LYS A 288 4.22 -24.67 -5.88
CA LYS A 288 3.43 -25.92 -5.81
C LYS A 288 2.25 -25.81 -4.84
N ASN A 289 2.51 -25.40 -3.59
CA ASN A 289 1.50 -25.34 -2.53
C ASN A 289 0.45 -24.23 -2.72
N LYS A 290 0.72 -23.24 -3.60
CA LYS A 290 -0.24 -22.21 -4.00
C LYS A 290 -0.87 -22.47 -5.38
N GLY A 291 -0.58 -23.61 -6.01
CA GLY A 291 -1.13 -23.97 -7.32
C GLY A 291 -0.65 -23.10 -8.48
N ILE A 292 0.45 -22.36 -8.30
CA ILE A 292 1.02 -21.43 -9.29
C ILE A 292 1.39 -22.21 -10.56
N LYS A 293 1.14 -21.61 -11.72
CA LYS A 293 1.30 -22.26 -13.04
C LYS A 293 2.48 -21.73 -13.85
N TYR A 294 3.02 -20.58 -13.46
CA TYR A 294 4.13 -19.92 -14.12
C TYR A 294 5.13 -19.38 -13.09
N ILE A 295 6.42 -19.61 -13.31
CA ILE A 295 7.51 -18.96 -12.59
C ILE A 295 8.41 -18.24 -13.59
N LEU A 296 8.74 -16.99 -13.27
CA LEU A 296 9.79 -16.21 -13.91
C LEU A 296 10.97 -16.13 -12.94
N ASP A 297 12.08 -16.75 -13.28
CA ASP A 297 13.32 -16.74 -12.50
C ASP A 297 14.30 -15.75 -13.14
N ILE A 298 14.83 -14.79 -12.40
CA ILE A 298 15.53 -13.62 -12.95
C ILE A 298 16.97 -13.56 -12.46
N HIS A 299 17.89 -13.58 -13.41
CA HIS A 299 19.35 -13.65 -13.24
C HIS A 299 20.07 -12.63 -14.13
N SER A 300 21.32 -12.32 -13.77
CA SER A 300 22.20 -11.55 -14.65
C SER A 300 23.65 -12.04 -14.51
N GLY A 301 24.20 -12.61 -15.58
CA GLY A 301 25.50 -13.28 -15.63
C GLY A 301 26.38 -12.78 -16.78
N GLY A 302 27.54 -13.40 -16.97
CA GLY A 302 28.45 -13.08 -18.09
C GLY A 302 28.30 -14.06 -19.25
N GLY A 303 28.50 -13.57 -20.47
CA GLY A 303 28.41 -14.36 -21.72
C GLY A 303 27.03 -14.31 -22.38
N VAL A 304 26.31 -13.21 -22.21
CA VAL A 304 24.93 -13.00 -22.67
C VAL A 304 24.90 -11.90 -23.75
N THR A 305 23.90 -11.88 -24.64
CA THR A 305 23.77 -10.78 -25.61
C THR A 305 23.22 -9.50 -24.94
N PRO A 306 23.43 -8.30 -25.51
CA PRO A 306 22.92 -7.04 -24.94
C PRO A 306 21.39 -6.99 -24.76
N GLU A 307 20.65 -7.79 -25.52
CA GLU A 307 19.19 -7.94 -25.47
C GLU A 307 18.71 -8.97 -24.44
N GLY A 308 19.65 -9.71 -23.82
CA GLY A 308 19.38 -10.78 -22.87
C GLY A 308 19.03 -12.13 -23.50
N TYR A 309 19.21 -13.20 -22.73
CA TYR A 309 18.72 -14.54 -23.03
C TYR A 309 17.45 -14.88 -22.26
N LEU A 310 16.64 -15.74 -22.86
CA LEU A 310 15.49 -16.35 -22.22
C LEU A 310 15.55 -17.87 -22.34
N TYR A 311 15.93 -18.51 -21.24
CA TYR A 311 16.11 -19.95 -21.14
C TYR A 311 14.80 -20.67 -20.82
N LEU A 312 14.43 -21.63 -21.66
CA LEU A 312 13.29 -22.54 -21.46
C LEU A 312 13.74 -24.01 -21.39
N ASN A 313 12.88 -24.84 -20.80
CA ASN A 313 13.16 -26.26 -20.60
C ASN A 313 13.15 -27.05 -21.92
N PRO A 314 13.91 -28.15 -22.05
CA PRO A 314 13.78 -29.05 -23.19
C PRO A 314 12.38 -29.67 -23.27
N SER A 315 12.00 -30.16 -24.45
CA SER A 315 10.70 -30.82 -24.71
C SER A 315 9.47 -29.94 -24.45
N THR A 316 9.60 -28.62 -24.55
CA THR A 316 8.51 -27.65 -24.32
C THR A 316 7.88 -27.07 -25.59
N THR A 317 8.34 -27.45 -26.78
CA THR A 317 7.85 -26.96 -28.08
C THR A 317 6.31 -26.98 -28.17
N GLY A 318 5.70 -25.85 -28.52
CA GLY A 318 4.25 -25.70 -28.65
C GLY A 318 3.46 -25.67 -27.32
N SER A 319 4.12 -25.88 -26.18
CA SER A 319 3.50 -25.85 -24.85
C SER A 319 3.13 -24.42 -24.40
N LYS A 320 2.61 -24.29 -23.17
CA LYS A 320 2.35 -22.99 -22.52
C LYS A 320 3.63 -22.22 -22.21
N GLU A 321 4.75 -22.92 -21.99
CA GLU A 321 6.05 -22.31 -21.73
C GLU A 321 6.61 -21.68 -23.02
N ASP A 322 6.75 -22.46 -24.09
CA ASP A 322 7.25 -22.01 -25.39
C ASP A 322 6.41 -20.87 -26.02
N LYS A 323 5.08 -20.88 -25.79
CA LYS A 323 4.18 -19.79 -26.20
C LYS A 323 4.39 -18.49 -25.41
N TRP A 324 4.70 -18.59 -24.11
CA TRP A 324 5.01 -17.44 -23.26
C TRP A 324 6.40 -16.88 -23.60
N VAL A 325 7.39 -17.76 -23.80
CA VAL A 325 8.77 -17.42 -24.21
C VAL A 325 8.80 -16.72 -25.57
N SER A 326 8.09 -17.28 -26.56
CA SER A 326 8.04 -16.71 -27.91
C SER A 326 7.33 -15.35 -27.93
N TYR A 327 6.37 -15.12 -27.01
CA TYR A 327 5.79 -13.78 -26.81
C TYR A 327 6.80 -12.80 -26.19
N ILE A 328 7.56 -13.21 -25.18
CA ILE A 328 8.57 -12.37 -24.53
C ILE A 328 9.66 -11.97 -25.52
N ALA A 329 10.22 -12.93 -26.27
CA ALA A 329 11.24 -12.68 -27.28
C ALA A 329 10.76 -11.65 -28.34
N ASN A 330 9.52 -11.81 -28.85
CA ASN A 330 8.94 -10.87 -29.81
C ASN A 330 8.71 -9.45 -29.23
N VAL A 331 8.35 -9.33 -27.95
CA VAL A 331 8.03 -8.02 -27.32
C VAL A 331 9.26 -7.31 -26.75
N SER A 332 10.30 -8.05 -26.34
CA SER A 332 11.52 -7.50 -25.74
C SER A 332 12.73 -7.50 -26.67
N GLY A 333 12.76 -8.35 -27.71
CA GLY A 333 13.93 -8.58 -28.55
C GLY A 333 14.96 -9.56 -27.97
N CYS A 334 14.72 -10.14 -26.78
CA CYS A 334 15.66 -11.09 -26.17
C CYS A 334 15.75 -12.42 -26.95
N THR A 335 16.91 -13.07 -26.91
CA THR A 335 17.13 -14.31 -27.66
C THR A 335 16.64 -15.54 -26.88
N LYS A 336 15.74 -16.34 -27.48
CA LYS A 336 15.28 -17.63 -26.93
C LYS A 336 16.41 -18.67 -26.97
N GLN A 337 16.63 -19.38 -25.86
CA GLN A 337 17.64 -20.44 -25.75
C GLN A 337 17.09 -21.68 -25.05
N VAL A 338 17.25 -22.87 -25.63
CA VAL A 338 16.91 -24.13 -24.95
C VAL A 338 18.06 -24.54 -24.05
N GLN A 339 17.84 -24.51 -22.73
CA GLN A 339 18.88 -24.88 -21.76
C GLN A 339 18.50 -26.22 -21.09
N PRO A 340 19.42 -27.22 -21.06
CA PRO A 340 19.18 -28.50 -20.42
C PRO A 340 18.63 -28.40 -18.99
N LEU A 341 18.00 -29.49 -18.52
CA LEU A 341 17.63 -29.63 -17.12
C LEU A 341 18.88 -29.87 -16.28
N GLY A 342 19.02 -29.13 -15.18
CA GLY A 342 20.15 -29.23 -14.25
C GLY A 342 19.65 -29.55 -12.84
N THR A 343 20.21 -30.59 -12.23
CA THR A 343 19.79 -31.04 -10.88
C THR A 343 19.91 -29.89 -9.88
N GLY A 344 18.85 -29.65 -9.10
CA GLY A 344 18.81 -28.59 -8.10
C GLY A 344 18.72 -27.17 -8.66
N MET A 345 18.51 -26.97 -9.96
CA MET A 345 18.13 -25.65 -10.50
C MET A 345 16.65 -25.38 -10.22
N LEU A 346 16.31 -24.16 -9.79
CA LEU A 346 14.95 -23.69 -9.51
C LEU A 346 14.03 -23.97 -10.71
N ARG A 347 14.48 -23.61 -11.92
CA ARG A 347 13.79 -23.91 -13.18
C ARG A 347 13.49 -25.40 -13.37
N THR A 348 14.48 -26.26 -13.11
CA THR A 348 14.34 -27.72 -13.30
C THR A 348 13.41 -28.34 -12.26
N GLU A 349 13.57 -28.01 -10.98
CA GLU A 349 12.73 -28.58 -9.93
C GLU A 349 11.28 -28.07 -9.99
N ALA A 350 11.04 -26.86 -10.51
CA ALA A 350 9.71 -26.36 -10.80
C ALA A 350 9.08 -27.05 -12.03
N TYR A 351 9.86 -27.27 -13.10
CA TYR A 351 9.43 -28.03 -14.29
C TYR A 351 9.05 -29.48 -13.92
N ASN A 352 9.87 -30.15 -13.10
CA ASN A 352 9.60 -31.49 -12.55
C ASN A 352 8.30 -31.57 -11.72
N LEU A 353 7.74 -30.43 -11.32
CA LEU A 353 6.49 -30.29 -10.57
C LEU A 353 5.31 -29.78 -11.43
N GLY A 354 5.47 -29.71 -12.76
CA GLY A 354 4.44 -29.29 -13.70
C GLY A 354 4.19 -27.78 -13.73
N ILE A 355 5.19 -26.98 -13.35
CA ILE A 355 5.14 -25.51 -13.35
C ILE A 355 5.97 -24.98 -14.52
N ASN A 356 5.32 -24.28 -15.46
CA ASN A 356 6.00 -23.66 -16.61
C ASN A 356 6.99 -22.63 -16.06
N THR A 357 8.29 -22.81 -16.28
CA THR A 357 9.32 -22.04 -15.58
C THR A 357 10.45 -21.66 -16.52
N ILE A 358 10.72 -20.36 -16.61
CA ILE A 358 11.67 -19.79 -17.55
C ILE A 358 12.64 -18.89 -16.81
N THR A 359 13.89 -18.89 -17.26
CA THR A 359 14.97 -18.10 -16.66
C THR A 359 15.32 -16.94 -17.59
N LEU A 360 15.16 -15.71 -17.11
CA LEU A 360 15.72 -14.50 -17.70
C LEU A 360 17.19 -14.39 -17.30
N GLU A 361 18.04 -14.05 -18.26
CA GLU A 361 19.47 -13.81 -18.04
C GLU A 361 19.89 -12.56 -18.82
N VAL A 362 20.53 -11.59 -18.17
CA VAL A 362 21.05 -10.35 -18.80
C VAL A 362 22.56 -10.23 -18.56
N GLU A 363 23.30 -9.68 -19.53
CA GLU A 363 24.75 -9.46 -19.44
C GLU A 363 25.11 -8.53 -18.27
N ARG A 364 25.98 -9.01 -17.37
CA ARG A 364 26.43 -8.31 -16.16
C ARG A 364 27.88 -7.84 -16.24
N ASP A 365 28.76 -8.59 -16.90
CA ASP A 365 30.21 -8.43 -16.74
C ASP A 365 30.79 -7.43 -17.75
N ASN A 366 30.14 -7.27 -18.90
CA ASN A 366 30.58 -6.42 -20.01
C ASN A 366 29.59 -5.29 -20.35
N THR A 367 28.54 -5.07 -19.54
CA THR A 367 27.47 -4.07 -19.77
C THR A 367 27.31 -3.17 -18.55
N ASP A 368 27.04 -1.88 -18.76
CA ASP A 368 26.76 -0.95 -17.65
C ASP A 368 25.53 -1.37 -16.85
N MET A 369 25.59 -1.20 -15.52
CA MET A 369 24.55 -1.62 -14.59
C MET A 369 23.19 -0.94 -14.84
N SER A 370 23.18 0.30 -15.33
CA SER A 370 21.92 0.99 -15.66
C SER A 370 21.29 0.41 -16.93
N ILE A 371 22.11 0.09 -17.94
CA ILE A 371 21.68 -0.52 -19.21
C ILE A 371 21.16 -1.94 -18.96
N ALA A 372 21.93 -2.78 -18.26
CA ALA A 372 21.53 -4.14 -17.89
C ALA A 372 20.18 -4.13 -17.14
N ALA A 373 20.01 -3.22 -16.18
CA ALA A 373 18.77 -3.08 -15.43
C ALA A 373 17.59 -2.46 -16.22
N GLU A 374 17.80 -1.91 -17.42
CA GLU A 374 16.72 -1.53 -18.36
C GLU A 374 16.38 -2.67 -19.33
N THR A 375 17.37 -3.41 -19.84
CA THR A 375 17.15 -4.67 -20.59
C THR A 375 16.33 -5.64 -19.74
N GLU A 376 16.70 -5.82 -18.48
CA GLU A 376 15.97 -6.63 -17.50
C GLU A 376 14.51 -6.15 -17.33
N LEU A 377 14.30 -4.85 -17.10
CA LEU A 377 12.96 -4.26 -16.98
C LEU A 377 12.11 -4.53 -18.23
N LYS A 378 12.69 -4.36 -19.42
CA LYS A 378 12.02 -4.61 -20.72
C LYS A 378 11.54 -6.06 -20.84
N MET A 379 12.37 -7.02 -20.45
CA MET A 379 12.04 -8.44 -20.49
C MET A 379 11.01 -8.83 -19.42
N ILE A 380 11.13 -8.31 -18.18
CA ILE A 380 10.13 -8.48 -17.12
C ILE A 380 8.77 -7.92 -17.54
N MET A 381 8.74 -6.70 -18.11
CA MET A 381 7.51 -6.09 -18.61
C MET A 381 6.86 -6.92 -19.72
N ALA A 382 7.65 -7.47 -20.66
CA ALA A 382 7.16 -8.37 -21.69
C ALA A 382 6.54 -9.67 -21.10
N ALA A 383 7.21 -10.28 -20.12
CA ALA A 383 6.75 -11.48 -19.44
C ALA A 383 5.44 -11.26 -18.65
N CYS A 384 5.31 -10.10 -18.00
CA CYS A 384 4.12 -9.71 -17.25
C CYS A 384 2.94 -9.29 -18.15
N LYS A 385 3.23 -8.66 -19.29
CA LYS A 385 2.24 -8.22 -20.29
C LYS A 385 1.45 -9.38 -20.90
N TYR A 386 2.06 -10.56 -21.05
CA TYR A 386 1.38 -11.80 -21.46
C TYR A 386 0.16 -12.14 -20.56
N PHE A 387 0.27 -11.87 -19.25
CA PHE A 387 -0.81 -12.04 -18.27
C PHE A 387 -1.61 -10.76 -17.97
N LYS A 388 -1.36 -9.67 -18.71
CA LYS A 388 -1.95 -8.33 -18.50
C LYS A 388 -1.61 -7.70 -17.14
N PHE A 389 -0.45 -8.02 -16.55
CA PHE A 389 0.02 -7.43 -15.31
C PHE A 389 0.80 -6.12 -15.56
N GLN A 390 0.07 -5.02 -15.80
CA GLN A 390 0.59 -3.70 -16.18
C GLN A 390 -0.30 -2.53 -15.70
#